data_AF-A0A0W8FTU0-F1
#
_entry.id   AF-A0A0W8FTU0-F1
#
_cell.length_a   1.000
_cell.length_b   1.000
_cell.length_c   1.000
_cell.angle_alpha   90.00
_cell.angle_beta   90.00
_cell.angle_gamma   90.00
#
_symmetry.space_group_name_H-M   'P 1'
#
loop_
_entity.id
_entity.type
_entity.pdbx_description
1 polymer ?
#
loop_
_entity_poly.entity_id
_entity_poly.type
_entity_poly.pdbx_seq_one_letter_code
_entity_poly.pdbx_strand_id
1 'polypeptide(L)' 'MNIRLTCGNCCYICWGDRKETAENYRLLTSSGCVIQRPNGEKVVLKPDEARDEFEKMTPEHRSLYC' A
#
# COMPACT_ATOMS: atom_id res chain seq x y z
N MET A 1 -1.68 -14.82 -17.70
CA MET A 1 -1.72 -13.34 -17.66
C MET A 1 -1.25 -12.92 -16.28
N ASN A 2 -0.05 -12.36 -16.16
CA ASN A 2 0.51 -11.95 -14.87
C ASN A 2 0.09 -10.49 -14.62
N ILE A 3 -1.09 -10.28 -14.00
CA ILE A 3 -1.60 -8.94 -13.71
C ILE A 3 -0.85 -8.41 -12.49
N ARG A 4 0.11 -7.51 -12.72
CA ARG A 4 0.75 -6.75 -11.63
C ARG A 4 -0.24 -5.69 -11.15
N LEU A 5 -1.07 -6.04 -10.17
CA LEU A 5 -2.00 -5.11 -9.54
C LEU A 5 -1.23 -4.18 -8.60
N THR A 6 -1.08 -2.92 -9.00
CA THR A 6 -0.78 -1.84 -8.04
C THR A 6 -2.08 -1.44 -7.32
N CYS A 7 -2.01 -0.95 -6.08
CA CYS A 7 -3.22 -0.61 -5.30
C CYS A 7 -4.13 0.45 -5.93
N GLY A 8 -3.64 1.24 -6.89
CA GLY A 8 -4.45 2.21 -7.64
C GLY A 8 -4.86 3.46 -6.84
N ASN A 9 -4.44 3.60 -5.58
CA ASN A 9 -4.85 4.71 -4.71
C ASN A 9 -4.44 6.09 -5.26
N CYS A 10 -3.38 6.16 -6.08
CA CYS A 10 -2.96 7.39 -6.74
C CYS A 10 -4.00 7.96 -7.70
N CYS A 11 -4.89 7.13 -8.24
CA CYS A 11 -5.98 7.57 -9.12
C CYS A 11 -7.02 8.44 -8.40
N TYR A 12 -7.01 8.46 -7.06
CA TYR A 12 -7.95 9.23 -6.24
C TYR A 12 -7.37 10.57 -5.74
N ILE A 13 -6.13 10.93 -6.09
CA ILE A 13 -5.51 12.17 -5.59
C ILE A 13 -6.14 13.40 -6.24
N CYS A 14 -6.23 13.39 -7.58
CA CYS A 14 -6.61 14.57 -8.35
C CYS A 14 -8.07 14.91 -8.09
N TRP A 15 -8.31 16.08 -7.53
CA TRP A 15 -9.64 16.61 -7.30
C TRP A 15 -9.78 17.98 -7.97
N GLY A 16 -10.99 18.32 -8.42
CA GLY A 16 -11.25 19.61 -9.08
C GLY A 16 -10.96 20.83 -8.20
N ASP A 17 -10.74 20.62 -6.90
CA ASP A 17 -10.26 21.60 -5.94
C ASP A 17 -8.81 21.31 -5.50
N ARG A 18 -8.02 22.39 -5.42
CA ARG A 18 -6.59 22.31 -5.09
C ARG A 18 -6.33 21.97 -3.61
N LYS A 19 -7.17 22.42 -2.68
CA LYS A 19 -7.01 22.11 -1.25
C LYS A 19 -7.32 20.64 -1.00
N GLU A 20 -8.36 20.12 -1.64
CA GLU A 20 -8.70 18.69 -1.57
C GLU A 20 -7.61 17.83 -2.21
N THR A 21 -7.05 18.24 -3.36
CA THR A 21 -5.90 17.55 -3.96
C THR A 21 -4.70 17.50 -3.01
N ALA A 22 -4.40 18.59 -2.30
CA ALA A 22 -3.30 18.63 -1.34
C ALA A 22 -3.55 17.73 -0.14
N GLU A 23 -4.78 17.67 0.37
CA GLU A 23 -5.14 16.78 1.48
C GLU A 23 -5.10 15.30 1.06
N ASN A 24 -5.60 14.97 -0.12
CA ASN A 24 -5.54 13.61 -0.66
C ASN A 24 -4.09 13.14 -0.86
N TYR A 25 -3.22 14.04 -1.34
CA TYR A 25 -1.80 13.76 -1.45
C TYR A 25 -1.14 13.53 -0.07
N ARG A 26 -1.48 14.37 0.92
CA ARG A 26 -1.01 14.18 2.30
C ARG A 26 -1.45 12.83 2.85
N LEU A 27 -2.72 12.45 2.67
CA LEU A 27 -3.25 11.15 3.10
C LEU A 27 -2.54 9.99 2.41
N LEU A 28 -2.36 10.05 1.08
CA LEU A 28 -1.65 9.00 0.35
C LEU A 28 -0.21 8.81 0.85
N THR A 29 0.50 9.91 1.10
CA THR A 29 1.93 9.87 1.47
C THR A 29 2.19 9.64 2.95
N SER A 30 1.23 9.95 3.82
CA SER A 30 1.36 9.78 5.28
C SER A 30 0.56 8.61 5.85
N SER A 31 -0.27 7.96 5.05
CA SER A 31 -0.99 6.75 5.47
C SER A 31 -0.05 5.57 5.66
N GLY A 32 -0.51 4.62 6.50
CA GLY A 32 0.19 3.36 6.70
C GLY A 32 -0.02 2.37 5.55
N CYS A 33 0.62 1.22 5.66
CA CYS A 33 0.41 0.10 4.76
C CYS A 33 -0.50 -0.94 5.41
N VAL A 34 -1.31 -1.61 4.59
CA VAL A 34 -2.14 -2.73 5.02
C VAL A 34 -1.50 -4.03 4.54
N ILE A 35 -1.23 -4.95 5.47
CA ILE A 35 -0.78 -6.31 5.14
C ILE A 35 -1.90 -7.27 5.49
N GLN A 36 -2.26 -8.13 4.54
CA GLN A 36 -3.14 -9.27 4.80
C GLN A 36 -2.30 -10.51 5.11
N ARG A 37 -2.50 -11.08 6.30
CA ARG A 37 -1.84 -12.32 6.74
C ARG A 37 -2.48 -13.54 6.06
N PRO A 38 -1.79 -14.71 6.03
CA PRO A 38 -2.34 -15.93 5.44
C PRO A 38 -3.66 -16.40 6.05
N ASN A 39 -3.91 -16.11 7.33
CA ASN A 39 -5.17 -16.41 8.03
C ASN A 39 -6.31 -15.42 7.70
N GLY A 40 -6.07 -14.43 6.84
CA GLY A 40 -7.03 -13.40 6.45
C GLY A 40 -7.06 -12.16 7.34
N GLU A 41 -6.33 -12.14 8.45
CA GLU A 41 -6.17 -10.95 9.30
C GLU A 41 -5.56 -9.79 8.51
N LYS A 42 -6.06 -8.58 8.76
CA LYS A 42 -5.53 -7.34 8.17
C LYS A 42 -4.89 -6.50 9.26
N VAL A 43 -3.61 -6.20 9.11
CA VAL A 43 -2.86 -5.33 10.01
C VAL A 43 -2.53 -4.02 9.32
N VAL A 44 -2.66 -2.92 10.05
CA VAL A 44 -2.28 -1.57 9.59
C VAL A 44 -0.94 -1.22 10.24
N LEU A 45 0.06 -0.94 9.43
CA LEU A 45 1.44 -0.72 9.85
C LEU A 45 1.95 0.63 9.36
N LYS A 46 2.93 1.20 10.05
CA LYS A 46 3.69 2.33 9.49
C LYS A 46 4.54 1.85 8.29
N PRO A 47 4.96 2.76 7.40
CA PRO A 47 5.76 2.39 6.23
C PRO A 47 7.03 1.59 6.55
N ASP A 48 7.76 1.97 7.60
CA ASP A 48 8.98 1.26 8.00
C ASP A 48 8.69 -0.15 8.54
N GLU A 49 7.66 -0.30 9.36
CA GLU A 49 7.22 -1.60 9.90
C GLU A 49 6.72 -2.53 8.78
N ALA A 50 6.01 -1.98 7.79
CA ALA A 50 5.52 -2.73 6.65
C ALA A 50 6.67 -3.23 5.76
N ARG A 51 7.73 -2.44 5.59
CA ARG A 51 8.96 -2.87 4.90
C ARG A 51 9.60 -4.03 5.65
N ASP A 52 9.74 -3.94 6.98
CA ASP A 52 10.32 -5.00 7.79
C ASP A 52 9.50 -6.30 7.70
N GLU A 53 8.16 -6.21 7.68
CA GLU A 53 7.28 -7.36 7.49
C GLU A 53 7.38 -7.96 6.08
N PHE A 54 7.55 -7.14 5.05
CA PHE A 54 7.78 -7.61 3.68
C PHE A 54 9.10 -8.37 3.56
N GLU A 55 10.17 -7.89 4.19
CA GLU A 55 11.48 -8.55 4.15
C GLU A 55 11.53 -9.89 4.89
N LYS A 56 10.63 -10.10 5.87
CA LYS A 56 10.45 -11.39 6.57
C LYS A 56 9.73 -12.44 5.71
N MET A 57 9.09 -12.05 4.60
CA MET A 57 8.41 -13.00 3.73
C MET A 57 9.41 -13.89 2.98
N THR A 58 9.02 -15.14 2.72
CA THR A 58 9.86 -16.05 1.93
C THR A 58 10.04 -15.50 0.50
N PRO A 59 11.13 -15.85 -0.20
CA PRO A 59 11.33 -15.44 -1.59
C PRO A 59 10.14 -15.78 -2.50
N GLU A 60 9.51 -16.95 -2.30
CA GLU A 60 8.35 -17.41 -3.07
C GLU A 60 7.16 -16.48 -2.85
N HIS A 61 6.89 -16.07 -1.60
CA HIS A 61 5.80 -15.16 -1.30
C HIS A 61 6.07 -13.75 -1.83
N ARG A 62 7.30 -13.22 -1.65
CA ARG A 62 7.68 -11.90 -2.21
C ARG A 62 7.54 -11.84 -3.73
N SER A 63 7.76 -12.96 -4.43
CA SER A 63 7.61 -13.05 -5.89
C SER A 63 6.18 -12.78 -6.39
N LEU A 64 5.17 -12.85 -5.52
CA LEU A 64 3.80 -12.49 -5.86
C LEU A 64 3.59 -10.97 -6.03
N TYR A 65 4.53 -10.16 -5.54
CA TYR A 65 4.45 -8.70 -5.54
C TYR A 65 5.47 -8.01 -6.46
N CYS A 66 6.47 -8.73 -6.99
CA CYS A 66 7.63 -8.18 -7.73
C CYS A 66 7.75 -8.66 -9.19
#